data_AF-A0A034V4Z1-F1
#
_entry.id   AF-A0A034V4Z1-F1
#
_cell.length_a   1.000
_cell.length_b   1.000
_cell.length_c   1.000
_cell.angle_alpha   90.00
_cell.angle_beta   90.00
_cell.angle_gamma   90.00
#
_symmetry.space_group_name_H-M   'P 1'
#
loop_
_entity.id
_entity.type
_entity.pdbx_description
1 polymer ?
#
loop_
_entity_poly.entity_id
_entity_poly.type
_entity_poly.pdbx_seq_one_letter_code
_entity_poly.pdbx_strand_id
1 'polypeptide(L)'
;ENTDYAVYLCKRTMQNKTRLELADYEAENLAKLQKMFSRKWEFIFMQAESQSKVAKKRDKLERKVLDSQERAFWDVHRPMPGCVNTTEIDIKKAYRRGGHGCGTSGGAVAKNPVEQVTRVIGLRKQKLERRTIKVSKAAEALVAYYEQYNEFDYFITSPELPNPWQTDSTEMWDAERNSKEVPLRHVKRWGFSLRELLNDPVGREQFTKFLEKEYSGENLKFWESVQQMKTLPQSEIKEAIHKIWQEFLAPDAPCPVNVDSKSVELAREAVNAVNGPNRWCFDVAAAHVYHLMKSDSYSRYLRSDMYKDYLNCSRKKIKSIPNLFGVKR
;
A
#
# COMPACT_ATOMS: atom_id res chain seq x y z
N GLU A 1 -2.60 4.09 37.97
CA GLU A 1 -3.78 4.93 37.69
C GLU A 1 -3.58 6.35 38.23
N ASN A 2 -4.54 7.28 38.05
CA ASN A 2 -4.41 8.65 38.60
C ASN A 2 -4.38 8.66 40.14
N THR A 3 -5.06 7.72 40.79
CA THR A 3 -5.05 7.55 42.25
C THR A 3 -3.65 7.18 42.75
N ASP A 4 -2.99 6.20 42.13
CA ASP A 4 -1.63 5.78 42.52
C ASP A 4 -0.60 6.91 42.33
N TYR A 5 -0.77 7.71 41.26
CA TYR A 5 0.10 8.86 41.02
C TYR A 5 -0.08 9.93 42.10
N ALA A 6 -1.31 10.14 42.56
CA ALA A 6 -1.59 11.06 43.67
C ALA A 6 -0.95 10.59 44.99
N VAL A 7 -1.02 9.28 45.28
CA VAL A 7 -0.34 8.68 46.45
C VAL A 7 1.18 8.86 46.35
N TYR A 8 1.76 8.63 45.17
CA TYR A 8 3.19 8.81 44.92
C TYR A 8 3.66 10.26 45.16
N LEU A 9 2.98 11.24 44.56
CA LEU A 9 3.31 12.66 44.72
C LEU A 9 3.11 13.12 46.18
N CYS A 10 2.01 12.71 46.82
CA CYS A 10 1.75 12.98 48.23
C CYS A 10 2.86 12.42 49.12
N LYS A 11 3.25 11.16 48.92
CA LYS A 11 4.35 10.51 49.66
C LYS A 11 5.67 11.27 49.51
N ARG A 12 5.97 11.81 48.33
CA ARG A 12 7.18 12.61 48.09
C ARG A 12 7.19 13.93 48.85
N THR A 13 6.05 14.63 48.90
CA THR A 13 5.95 15.88 49.68
C THR A 13 6.15 15.68 51.19
N MET A 14 5.80 14.51 51.73
CA MET A 14 5.92 14.21 53.17
C MET A 14 7.35 13.89 53.65
N GLN A 15 8.29 13.65 52.72
CA GLN A 15 9.62 13.14 53.10
C GLN A 15 10.66 14.23 53.42
N ASN A 16 10.34 15.52 53.23
CA ASN A 16 11.17 16.69 53.56
C ASN A 16 12.66 16.50 53.20
N LYS A 17 12.95 16.02 51.98
CA LYS A 17 14.30 15.79 51.44
C LYS A 17 14.41 16.45 50.08
N THR A 18 15.45 17.26 49.88
CA THR A 18 15.67 18.01 48.62
C THR A 18 15.68 17.13 47.38
N ARG A 19 16.28 15.93 47.44
CA ARG A 19 16.28 14.97 46.30
C ARG A 19 14.88 14.45 45.89
N LEU A 20 13.87 14.66 46.73
CA LEU A 20 12.49 14.17 46.52
C LEU A 20 11.50 15.32 46.31
N GLU A 21 11.97 16.58 46.32
CA GLU A 21 11.15 17.75 46.02
C GLU A 21 10.48 17.58 44.67
N LEU A 22 9.24 18.05 44.57
CA LEU A 22 8.47 17.98 43.34
C LEU A 22 9.03 19.02 42.36
N ALA A 23 9.20 18.62 41.10
CA ALA A 23 9.38 19.58 40.03
C ALA A 23 8.08 20.37 39.79
N ASP A 24 8.16 21.51 39.10
CA ASP A 24 7.01 22.39 38.88
C ASP A 24 5.82 21.67 38.23
N TYR A 25 6.06 20.87 37.19
CA TYR A 25 5.01 20.10 36.52
C TYR A 25 4.41 19.00 37.43
N GLU A 26 5.20 18.45 38.35
CA GLU A 26 4.72 17.46 39.34
C GLU A 26 3.85 18.14 40.39
N ALA A 27 4.21 19.37 40.82
CA ALA A 27 3.43 20.18 41.74
C ALA A 27 2.09 20.60 41.11
N GLU A 28 2.09 21.03 39.85
CA GLU A 28 0.86 21.31 39.09
C GLU A 28 -0.03 20.06 38.96
N ASN A 29 0.56 18.91 38.66
CA ASN A 29 -0.17 17.65 38.60
C ASN A 29 -0.76 17.29 39.96
N LEU A 30 -0.01 17.45 41.05
CA LEU A 30 -0.51 17.23 42.40
C LEU A 30 -1.71 18.14 42.72
N ALA A 31 -1.64 19.42 42.38
CA ALA A 31 -2.75 20.36 42.57
C ALA A 31 -4.00 19.95 41.77
N LYS A 32 -3.83 19.51 40.51
CA LYS A 32 -4.92 18.97 39.67
C LYS A 32 -5.54 17.71 40.30
N LEU A 33 -4.72 16.79 40.80
CA LEU A 33 -5.16 15.55 41.46
C LEU A 33 -5.89 15.84 42.78
N GLN A 34 -5.42 16.79 43.59
CA GLN A 34 -6.07 17.24 44.83
C GLN A 34 -7.48 17.79 44.56
N LYS A 35 -7.62 18.61 43.51
CA LYS A 35 -8.93 19.11 43.08
C LYS A 35 -9.85 17.97 42.62
N MET A 36 -9.33 17.06 41.80
CA MET A 36 -10.08 15.92 41.26
C MET A 36 -10.51 14.91 42.34
N PHE A 37 -9.68 14.68 43.35
CA PHE A 37 -9.92 13.71 44.43
C PHE A 37 -10.24 14.36 45.78
N SER A 38 -10.74 15.60 45.81
CA SER A 38 -10.98 16.38 47.03
C SER A 38 -11.71 15.63 48.14
N ARG A 39 -12.80 14.91 47.81
CA ARG A 39 -13.60 14.11 48.76
C ARG A 39 -12.93 12.83 49.25
N LYS A 40 -11.88 12.36 48.55
CA LYS A 40 -11.14 11.13 48.88
C LYS A 40 -9.69 11.41 49.30
N TRP A 41 -9.33 12.68 49.46
CA TRP A 41 -7.95 13.09 49.70
C TRP A 41 -7.39 12.53 51.00
N GLU A 42 -8.21 12.45 52.04
CA GLU A 42 -7.83 11.86 53.33
C GLU A 42 -7.40 10.40 53.19
N PHE A 43 -8.07 9.60 52.35
CA PHE A 43 -7.67 8.21 52.07
C PHE A 43 -6.34 8.13 51.31
N ILE A 44 -6.14 9.02 50.33
CA ILE A 44 -4.87 9.13 49.58
C ILE A 44 -3.73 9.47 50.55
N PHE A 45 -3.95 10.41 51.47
CA PHE A 45 -2.98 10.82 52.47
C PHE A 45 -2.66 9.68 53.45
N MET A 46 -3.68 8.99 53.99
CA MET A 46 -3.49 7.83 54.87
C MET A 46 -2.68 6.72 54.19
N GLN A 47 -2.94 6.46 52.91
CA GLN A 47 -2.19 5.47 52.13
C GLN A 47 -0.73 5.89 51.92
N ALA A 48 -0.48 7.16 51.58
CA ALA A 48 0.87 7.71 51.43
C ALA A 48 1.65 7.66 52.75
N GLU A 49 1.00 8.00 53.88
CA GLU A 49 1.60 7.95 55.22
C GLU A 49 1.98 6.50 55.61
N SER A 50 1.08 5.55 55.39
CA SER A 50 1.33 4.13 55.64
C SER A 50 2.52 3.61 54.83
N GLN A 51 2.59 3.93 53.53
CA GLN A 51 3.74 3.57 52.68
C GLN A 51 5.04 4.23 53.15
N SER A 52 5.00 5.49 53.60
CA SER A 52 6.15 6.20 54.16
C SER A 52 6.66 5.52 55.45
N LYS A 53 5.76 5.07 56.34
CA LYS A 53 6.10 4.31 57.55
C LYS A 53 6.81 2.99 57.21
N VAL A 54 6.34 2.26 56.19
CA VAL A 54 7.01 1.03 55.73
C VAL A 54 8.38 1.34 55.14
N ALA A 55 8.50 2.36 54.29
CA ALA A 55 9.78 2.76 53.69
C ALA A 55 10.83 3.15 54.74
N LYS A 56 10.42 3.73 55.88
CA LYS A 56 11.33 4.09 56.99
C LYS A 56 11.95 2.86 57.68
N LYS A 57 11.33 1.67 57.61
CA LYS A 57 11.87 0.43 58.20
C LYS A 57 13.04 -0.18 57.40
N ARG A 58 13.19 0.20 56.13
CA ARG A 58 14.28 -0.24 55.24
C ARG A 58 15.58 0.48 55.53
N ASP A 59 16.71 -0.08 55.11
CA ASP A 59 17.99 0.61 55.20
C ASP A 59 18.07 1.81 54.24
N LYS A 60 19.09 2.66 54.42
CA LYS A 60 19.23 3.91 53.69
C LYS A 60 19.53 3.69 52.20
N LEU A 61 20.31 2.68 51.84
CA LEU A 61 20.73 2.44 50.47
C LEU A 61 19.59 1.78 49.68
N GLU A 62 18.96 0.76 50.26
CA GLU A 62 17.79 0.08 49.69
C GLU A 62 16.66 1.08 49.40
N ARG A 63 16.36 1.97 50.37
CA ARG A 63 15.35 3.01 50.19
C ARG A 63 15.69 3.96 49.03
N LYS A 64 16.95 4.37 48.89
CA LYS A 64 17.37 5.26 47.78
C LYS A 64 17.12 4.62 46.41
N VAL A 65 17.47 3.34 46.27
CA VAL A 65 17.28 2.59 45.01
C VAL A 65 15.80 2.48 44.68
N LEU A 66 14.97 2.09 45.65
CA LEU A 66 13.53 1.93 45.45
C LEU A 66 12.82 3.26 45.14
N ASP A 67 13.18 4.35 45.83
CA ASP A 67 12.65 5.69 45.52
C ASP A 67 12.97 6.07 44.06
N SER A 68 14.19 5.74 43.59
CA SER A 68 14.63 6.02 42.23
C SER A 68 13.92 5.16 41.19
N GLN A 69 13.67 3.89 41.48
CA GLN A 69 12.93 2.98 40.59
C GLN A 69 11.47 3.41 40.45
N GLU A 70 10.83 3.78 41.56
CA GLU A 70 9.46 4.27 41.55
C GLU A 70 9.35 5.61 40.79
N ARG A 71 10.35 6.49 40.92
CA ARG A 71 10.44 7.70 40.09
C ARG A 71 10.54 7.36 38.61
N ALA A 72 11.46 6.47 38.22
CA ALA A 72 11.63 6.09 36.81
C ALA A 72 10.36 5.46 36.22
N PHE A 73 9.58 4.71 37.01
CA PHE A 73 8.28 4.21 36.58
C PHE A 73 7.32 5.35 36.23
N TRP A 74 7.25 6.38 37.07
CA TRP A 74 6.36 7.53 36.84
C TRP A 74 6.86 8.46 35.73
N ASP A 75 8.17 8.59 35.54
CA ASP A 75 8.74 9.35 34.41
C ASP A 75 8.29 8.76 33.05
N VAL A 76 8.01 7.45 32.99
CA VAL A 76 7.46 6.79 31.78
C VAL A 76 5.95 7.03 31.64
N HIS A 77 5.18 6.87 32.73
CA HIS A 77 3.71 6.89 32.67
C HIS A 77 3.12 8.30 32.80
N ARG A 78 3.87 9.25 33.33
CA ARG A 78 3.54 10.66 33.52
C ARG A 78 4.75 11.50 33.11
N PRO A 79 5.16 11.42 31.83
CA PRO A 79 6.36 12.07 31.36
C PRO A 79 6.27 13.59 31.51
N MET A 80 7.44 14.22 31.61
CA MET A 80 7.54 15.67 31.59
C MET A 80 6.88 16.25 30.33
N PRO A 81 6.16 17.38 30.41
CA PRO A 81 5.58 18.02 29.24
C PRO A 81 6.63 18.24 28.13
N GLY A 82 6.28 17.85 26.90
CA GLY A 82 7.18 17.89 25.74
C GLY A 82 7.96 16.59 25.47
N CYS A 83 8.03 15.66 26.43
CA CYS A 83 8.55 14.32 26.17
C CYS A 83 7.50 13.44 25.49
N VAL A 84 7.94 12.57 24.58
CA VAL A 84 7.08 11.58 23.93
C VAL A 84 6.57 10.59 24.97
N ASN A 85 5.25 10.42 25.06
CA ASN A 85 4.63 9.43 25.92
C ASN A 85 4.67 8.04 25.27
N THR A 86 5.63 7.22 25.68
CA THR A 86 5.84 5.87 25.12
C THR A 86 4.74 4.88 25.51
N THR A 87 3.83 5.26 26.41
CA THR A 87 2.68 4.45 26.81
C THR A 87 1.45 4.69 25.93
N GLU A 88 1.48 5.68 25.03
CA GLU A 88 0.41 5.92 24.07
C GLU A 88 0.29 4.76 23.07
N ILE A 89 -0.94 4.27 22.89
CA ILE A 89 -1.25 3.16 22.00
C ILE A 89 -2.04 3.70 20.81
N ASP A 90 -1.63 3.29 19.61
CA ASP A 90 -2.38 3.56 18.39
C ASP A 90 -3.86 3.16 18.54
N ILE A 91 -4.77 4.04 18.11
CA ILE A 91 -6.22 3.88 18.27
C ILE A 91 -6.72 2.53 17.73
N LYS A 92 -6.17 2.04 16.62
CA LYS A 92 -6.57 0.75 16.02
C LYS A 92 -6.10 -0.43 16.87
N LYS A 93 -4.95 -0.30 17.55
CA LYS A 93 -4.48 -1.31 18.51
C LYS A 93 -5.32 -1.28 19.80
N ALA A 94 -5.74 -0.09 20.25
CA ALA A 94 -6.61 0.06 21.42
C ALA A 94 -7.97 -0.64 21.21
N TYR A 95 -8.64 -0.41 20.08
CA TYR A 95 -9.91 -1.09 19.76
C TYR A 95 -9.80 -2.62 19.71
N ARG A 96 -8.68 -3.15 19.18
CA ARG A 96 -8.46 -4.60 19.11
C ARG A 96 -8.21 -5.25 20.47
N ARG A 97 -7.59 -4.52 21.41
CA ARG A 97 -7.38 -5.01 22.79
C ARG A 97 -8.62 -4.83 23.66
N GLY A 98 -9.44 -3.82 23.39
CA GLY A 98 -10.62 -3.45 24.18
C GLY A 98 -11.94 -4.07 23.71
N GLY A 99 -11.93 -5.22 23.03
CA GLY A 99 -13.09 -5.89 22.41
C GLY A 99 -14.19 -6.40 23.36
N HIS A 100 -14.49 -5.69 24.45
CA HIS A 100 -15.72 -5.79 25.24
C HIS A 100 -16.27 -4.41 25.67
N GLY A 101 -16.04 -3.36 24.88
CA GLY A 101 -16.60 -2.03 25.14
C GLY A 101 -16.99 -1.30 23.85
N CYS A 102 -18.29 -1.29 23.57
CA CYS A 102 -19.04 -0.35 22.74
C CYS A 102 -18.42 0.13 21.40
N GLY A 103 -19.00 -0.31 20.28
CA GLY A 103 -18.80 0.34 18.97
C GLY A 103 -18.55 -0.63 17.82
N THR A 104 -19.62 -1.27 17.35
CA THR A 104 -19.84 -1.74 15.96
C THR A 104 -18.73 -2.42 15.16
N SER A 105 -19.02 -3.67 14.77
CA SER A 105 -18.52 -4.40 13.59
C SER A 105 -17.07 -4.91 13.57
N GLY A 106 -16.59 -5.45 14.68
CA GLY A 106 -15.41 -6.31 14.72
C GLY A 106 -15.80 -7.73 15.12
N GLY A 107 -16.03 -8.59 14.12
CA GLY A 107 -16.26 -10.03 14.20
C GLY A 107 -16.56 -10.60 15.59
N ALA A 108 -17.84 -10.76 15.92
CA ALA A 108 -18.26 -11.71 16.94
C ALA A 108 -17.56 -13.05 16.62
N VAL A 109 -16.68 -13.50 17.51
CA VAL A 109 -16.19 -14.88 17.50
C VAL A 109 -17.44 -15.74 17.41
N ALA A 110 -17.60 -16.45 16.29
CA ALA A 110 -18.82 -17.19 16.00
C ALA A 110 -19.09 -18.11 17.18
N LYS A 111 -20.15 -17.87 17.95
CA LYS A 111 -20.40 -18.60 19.19
C LYS A 111 -20.65 -20.10 18.96
N ASN A 112 -20.85 -20.51 17.69
CA ASN A 112 -21.08 -21.88 17.27
C ASN A 112 -19.78 -22.59 16.83
N PRO A 113 -19.27 -23.57 17.60
CA PRO A 113 -18.07 -24.33 17.26
C PRO A 113 -18.17 -25.08 15.93
N VAL A 114 -19.37 -25.55 15.56
CA VAL A 114 -19.58 -26.32 14.33
C VAL A 114 -19.39 -25.44 13.09
N GLU A 115 -19.95 -24.23 13.09
CA GLU A 115 -19.76 -23.27 12.01
C GLU A 115 -18.29 -22.86 11.85
N GLN A 116 -17.56 -22.72 12.95
CA GLN A 116 -16.12 -22.42 12.90
C GLN A 116 -15.35 -23.56 12.23
N VAL A 117 -15.60 -24.81 12.64
CA VAL A 117 -14.93 -25.98 12.06
C VAL A 117 -15.26 -26.10 10.58
N THR A 118 -16.54 -25.96 10.21
CA THR A 118 -16.98 -26.01 8.79
C THR A 118 -16.31 -24.93 7.96
N ARG A 119 -16.21 -23.69 8.46
CA ARG A 119 -15.49 -22.59 7.80
C ARG A 119 -14.01 -22.92 7.60
N VAL A 120 -13.35 -23.43 8.64
CA VAL A 120 -11.93 -23.81 8.58
C VAL A 120 -11.70 -24.93 7.55
N ILE A 121 -12.58 -25.93 7.51
CA ILE A 121 -12.52 -27.00 6.51
C ILE A 121 -12.66 -26.41 5.10
N GLY A 122 -13.64 -25.54 4.87
CA GLY A 122 -13.83 -24.87 3.58
C GLY A 122 -12.59 -24.08 3.14
N LEU A 123 -12.01 -23.28 4.03
CA LEU A 123 -10.78 -22.53 3.76
C LEU A 123 -9.58 -23.44 3.44
N ARG A 124 -9.45 -24.58 4.15
CA ARG A 124 -8.37 -25.55 3.90
C ARG A 124 -8.54 -26.25 2.55
N LYS A 125 -9.75 -26.64 2.18
CA LYS A 125 -10.05 -27.19 0.84
C LYS A 125 -9.67 -26.20 -0.26
N GLN A 126 -10.11 -24.94 -0.12
CA GLN A 126 -9.74 -23.89 -1.06
C GLN A 126 -8.22 -23.67 -1.14
N LYS A 127 -7.49 -23.80 -0.03
CA LYS A 127 -6.02 -23.70 -0.02
C LYS A 127 -5.36 -24.86 -0.75
N LEU A 128 -5.89 -26.08 -0.65
CA LEU A 128 -5.37 -27.27 -1.34
C LEU A 128 -5.57 -27.19 -2.87
N GLU A 129 -6.64 -26.54 -3.33
CA GLU A 129 -6.93 -26.36 -4.77
C GLU A 129 -6.03 -25.30 -5.43
N ARG A 130 -5.39 -24.43 -4.65
CA ARG A 130 -4.48 -23.41 -5.19
C ARG A 130 -3.19 -24.05 -5.70
N ARG A 131 -2.94 -23.92 -7.00
CA ARG A 131 -1.66 -24.29 -7.61
C ARG A 131 -0.54 -23.45 -7.01
N THR A 132 0.50 -24.11 -6.49
CA THR A 132 1.70 -23.48 -5.96
C THR A 132 2.90 -23.75 -6.86
N ILE A 133 3.83 -22.81 -6.94
CA ILE A 133 5.13 -22.99 -7.60
C ILE A 133 6.22 -23.27 -6.56
N LYS A 134 7.31 -23.93 -6.97
CA LYS A 134 8.48 -24.15 -6.11
C LYS A 134 9.09 -22.81 -5.71
N VAL A 135 9.58 -22.72 -4.47
CA VAL A 135 10.22 -21.49 -3.95
C VAL A 135 11.42 -21.08 -4.81
N SER A 136 12.22 -22.03 -5.29
CA SER A 136 13.34 -21.74 -6.20
C SER A 136 12.88 -21.04 -7.48
N LYS A 137 11.79 -21.52 -8.11
CA LYS A 137 11.22 -20.90 -9.31
C LYS A 137 10.61 -19.52 -9.04
N ALA A 138 9.98 -19.33 -7.88
CA ALA A 138 9.52 -18.01 -7.46
C ALA A 138 10.69 -17.04 -7.26
N ALA A 139 11.77 -17.47 -6.60
CA ALA A 139 12.97 -16.67 -6.37
C ALA A 139 13.67 -16.30 -7.68
N GLU A 140 13.89 -17.27 -8.58
CA GLU A 140 14.44 -17.04 -9.92
C GLU A 140 13.63 -15.98 -10.68
N ALA A 141 12.30 -16.08 -10.69
CA ALA A 141 11.43 -15.12 -11.38
C ALA A 141 11.50 -13.71 -10.76
N LEU A 142 11.59 -13.60 -9.43
CA LEU A 142 11.71 -12.31 -8.74
C LEU A 142 13.07 -11.66 -9.02
N VAL A 143 14.16 -12.43 -9.01
CA VAL A 143 15.50 -11.93 -9.36
C VAL A 143 15.55 -11.48 -10.81
N ALA A 144 15.01 -12.27 -11.75
CA ALA A 144 14.96 -11.89 -13.16
C ALA A 144 14.14 -10.62 -13.38
N TYR A 145 13.02 -10.45 -12.68
CA TYR A 145 12.26 -9.20 -12.71
C TYR A 145 13.09 -8.02 -12.16
N TYR A 146 13.78 -8.20 -11.03
CA TYR A 146 14.66 -7.16 -10.51
C TYR A 146 15.76 -6.78 -11.51
N GLU A 147 16.45 -7.75 -12.09
CA GLU A 147 17.53 -7.53 -13.06
C GLU A 147 17.04 -6.79 -14.31
N GLN A 148 15.80 -7.05 -14.73
CA GLN A 148 15.18 -6.39 -15.87
C GLN A 148 14.81 -4.92 -15.59
N TYR A 149 14.42 -4.58 -14.36
CA TYR A 149 13.91 -3.24 -14.03
C TYR A 149 14.89 -2.34 -13.26
N ASN A 150 16.03 -2.86 -12.78
CA ASN A 150 16.96 -2.07 -11.95
C ASN A 150 17.52 -0.82 -12.66
N GLU A 151 17.65 -0.82 -13.99
CA GLU A 151 18.13 0.35 -14.76
C GLU A 151 17.11 1.50 -14.75
N PHE A 152 15.87 1.24 -14.34
CA PHE A 152 14.76 2.20 -14.25
C PHE A 152 14.44 2.64 -12.81
N ASP A 153 15.12 2.07 -11.82
CA ASP A 153 14.95 2.44 -10.42
C ASP A 153 15.99 3.49 -10.02
N TYR A 154 15.55 4.72 -9.79
CA TYR A 154 16.42 5.84 -9.44
C TYR A 154 17.00 5.81 -8.03
N PHE A 155 16.58 4.86 -7.18
CA PHE A 155 17.27 4.58 -5.93
C PHE A 155 18.48 3.66 -6.11
N ILE A 156 18.54 2.91 -7.20
CA ILE A 156 19.59 1.91 -7.47
C ILE A 156 20.54 2.42 -8.56
N THR A 157 19.98 2.87 -9.67
CA THR A 157 20.72 3.35 -10.84
C THR A 157 20.51 4.85 -10.97
N SER A 158 21.60 5.62 -10.99
CA SER A 158 21.50 7.08 -11.13
C SER A 158 20.90 7.46 -12.50
N PRO A 159 19.93 8.38 -12.55
CA PRO A 159 19.38 8.88 -13.81
C PRO A 159 20.44 9.60 -14.65
N GLU A 160 20.21 9.66 -15.97
CA GLU A 160 21.05 10.45 -16.89
C GLU A 160 20.95 11.96 -16.63
N LEU A 161 19.77 12.42 -16.21
CA LEU A 161 19.54 13.79 -15.77
C LEU A 161 19.58 13.86 -14.24
N PRO A 162 19.98 15.01 -13.64
CA PRO A 162 20.02 15.16 -12.19
C PRO A 162 18.70 14.78 -11.53
N ASN A 163 18.76 14.00 -10.45
CA ASN A 163 17.57 13.64 -9.69
C ASN A 163 16.96 14.91 -9.05
N PRO A 164 15.69 15.26 -9.33
CA PRO A 164 15.07 16.47 -8.82
C PRO A 164 15.09 16.58 -7.30
N TRP A 165 14.99 15.45 -6.58
CA TRP A 165 14.99 15.43 -5.11
C TRP A 165 16.37 15.66 -4.49
N GLN A 166 17.43 15.59 -5.28
CA GLN A 166 18.81 15.78 -4.81
C GLN A 166 19.39 17.13 -5.24
N THR A 167 18.89 17.67 -6.35
CA THR A 167 19.50 18.82 -7.02
C THR A 167 18.57 20.02 -7.14
N ASP A 168 17.32 19.89 -6.67
CA ASP A 168 16.25 20.88 -6.79
C ASP A 168 16.00 21.37 -8.24
N SER A 169 16.45 20.60 -9.23
CA SER A 169 16.25 20.85 -10.65
C SER A 169 15.13 19.97 -11.21
N THR A 170 14.14 20.57 -11.87
CA THR A 170 13.00 19.85 -12.47
C THR A 170 13.27 19.35 -13.88
N GLU A 171 14.47 19.56 -14.42
CA GLU A 171 14.85 19.24 -15.81
C GLU A 171 14.48 17.80 -16.20
N MET A 172 14.68 16.85 -15.30
CA MET A 172 14.33 15.45 -15.52
C MET A 172 12.82 15.25 -15.77
N TRP A 173 11.96 15.86 -14.96
CA TRP A 173 10.51 15.77 -15.13
C TRP A 173 10.04 16.56 -16.35
N ASP A 174 10.66 17.70 -16.63
CA ASP A 174 10.33 18.51 -17.80
C ASP A 174 10.72 17.78 -19.10
N ALA A 175 11.86 17.08 -19.10
CA ALA A 175 12.25 16.21 -20.21
C ALA A 175 11.25 15.06 -20.40
N GLU A 176 10.77 14.42 -19.33
CA GLU A 176 9.76 13.37 -19.43
C GLU A 176 8.39 13.88 -19.93
N ARG A 177 8.01 15.11 -19.55
CA ARG A 177 6.71 15.70 -19.89
C ARG A 177 6.68 16.33 -21.28
N ASN A 178 7.73 17.06 -21.63
CA ASN A 178 7.77 17.95 -22.79
C ASN A 178 8.53 17.36 -23.99
N SER A 179 9.11 16.15 -23.85
CA SER A 179 9.83 15.57 -24.96
C SER A 179 8.87 15.25 -26.11
N LYS A 180 9.08 15.94 -27.24
CA LYS A 180 8.43 15.63 -28.52
C LYS A 180 8.77 14.22 -29.02
N GLU A 181 9.79 13.60 -28.43
CA GLU A 181 10.30 12.28 -28.78
C GLU A 181 10.29 11.35 -27.57
N VAL A 182 9.91 10.08 -27.77
CA VAL A 182 9.87 9.11 -26.67
C VAL A 182 11.30 8.78 -26.24
N PRO A 183 11.67 8.93 -24.95
CA PRO A 183 12.99 8.55 -24.47
C PRO A 183 13.30 7.07 -24.73
N LEU A 184 14.54 6.73 -25.13
CA LEU A 184 14.95 5.34 -25.43
C LEU A 184 14.62 4.38 -24.27
N ARG A 185 14.79 4.85 -23.04
CA ARG A 185 14.43 4.12 -21.81
C ARG A 185 12.97 3.66 -21.82
N HIS A 186 12.03 4.49 -22.24
CA HIS A 186 10.61 4.10 -22.31
C HIS A 186 10.39 3.06 -23.40
N VAL A 187 10.99 3.26 -24.58
CA VAL A 187 10.90 2.31 -25.70
C VAL A 187 11.46 0.93 -25.32
N LYS A 188 12.57 0.87 -24.58
CA LYS A 188 13.11 -0.41 -24.06
C LYS A 188 12.11 -1.16 -23.17
N ARG A 189 11.41 -0.44 -22.27
CA ARG A 189 10.42 -1.04 -21.35
C ARG A 189 9.26 -1.66 -22.10
N TRP A 190 8.86 -1.10 -23.24
CA TRP A 190 7.81 -1.67 -24.07
C TRP A 190 8.12 -3.12 -24.48
N GLY A 191 9.39 -3.49 -24.59
CA GLY A 191 9.83 -4.85 -24.89
C GLY A 191 9.71 -5.84 -23.73
N PHE A 192 9.55 -5.37 -22.49
CA PHE A 192 9.53 -6.25 -21.32
C PHE A 192 8.23 -7.02 -21.20
N SER A 193 7.09 -6.37 -21.50
CA SER A 193 5.79 -7.03 -21.56
C SER A 193 4.77 -6.18 -22.32
N LEU A 194 3.72 -6.84 -22.83
CA LEU A 194 2.56 -6.14 -23.40
C LEU A 194 1.97 -5.13 -22.41
N ARG A 195 2.01 -5.41 -21.10
CA ARG A 195 1.53 -4.48 -20.08
C ARG A 195 2.34 -3.18 -20.04
N GLU A 196 3.66 -3.26 -20.14
CA GLU A 196 4.54 -2.09 -20.18
C GLU A 196 4.24 -1.24 -21.43
N LEU A 197 4.08 -1.90 -22.59
CA LEU A 197 3.69 -1.23 -23.84
C LEU A 197 2.33 -0.52 -23.73
N LEU A 198 1.31 -1.17 -23.17
CA LEU A 198 -0.04 -0.60 -23.05
C LEU A 198 -0.15 0.47 -21.96
N ASN A 199 0.69 0.42 -20.92
CA ASN A 199 0.71 1.44 -19.87
C ASN A 199 1.33 2.76 -20.33
N ASP A 200 2.20 2.73 -21.34
CA ASP A 200 2.76 3.93 -21.97
C ASP A 200 1.78 4.46 -23.03
N PRO A 201 1.30 5.72 -22.94
CA PRO A 201 0.38 6.29 -23.92
C PRO A 201 0.91 6.24 -25.36
N VAL A 202 2.21 6.50 -25.57
CA VAL A 202 2.81 6.50 -26.91
C VAL A 202 3.04 5.07 -27.38
N GLY A 203 3.47 4.19 -26.48
CA GLY A 203 3.58 2.75 -26.76
C GLY A 203 2.25 2.17 -27.22
N ARG A 204 1.16 2.52 -26.53
CA ARG A 204 -0.19 2.11 -26.88
C ARG A 204 -0.65 2.65 -28.23
N GLU A 205 -0.42 3.93 -28.51
CA GLU A 205 -0.77 4.53 -29.80
C GLU A 205 -0.02 3.83 -30.95
N GLN A 206 1.27 3.53 -30.77
CA GLN A 206 2.05 2.80 -31.77
C GLN A 206 1.54 1.38 -31.99
N PHE A 207 1.21 0.68 -30.90
CA PHE A 207 0.65 -0.66 -30.99
C PHE A 207 -0.72 -0.66 -31.69
N THR A 208 -1.55 0.35 -31.43
CA THR A 208 -2.84 0.55 -32.12
C THR A 208 -2.64 0.69 -33.63
N LYS A 209 -1.74 1.58 -34.06
CA LYS A 209 -1.39 1.76 -35.49
C LYS A 209 -0.84 0.49 -36.13
N PHE A 210 -0.09 -0.30 -35.37
CA PHE A 210 0.42 -1.59 -35.85
C PHE A 210 -0.72 -2.58 -36.09
N LEU A 211 -1.66 -2.70 -35.14
CA LEU A 211 -2.82 -3.59 -35.27
C LEU A 211 -3.77 -3.16 -36.39
N GLU A 212 -3.96 -1.85 -36.61
CA GLU A 212 -4.75 -1.33 -37.73
C GLU A 212 -4.18 -1.76 -39.09
N LYS A 213 -2.84 -1.72 -39.26
CA LYS A 213 -2.19 -2.20 -40.49
C LYS A 213 -2.38 -3.69 -40.73
N GLU A 214 -2.53 -4.46 -39.66
CA GLU A 214 -2.76 -5.90 -39.72
C GLU A 214 -4.24 -6.29 -39.59
N TYR A 215 -5.15 -5.31 -39.63
CA TYR A 215 -6.60 -5.50 -39.50
C TYR A 215 -6.99 -6.34 -38.26
N SER A 216 -6.35 -6.07 -37.11
CA SER A 216 -6.56 -6.78 -35.84
C SER A 216 -6.77 -5.85 -34.63
N GLY A 217 -7.15 -4.59 -34.89
CA GLY A 217 -7.32 -3.55 -33.88
C GLY A 217 -8.51 -3.75 -32.94
N GLU A 218 -9.51 -4.55 -33.34
CA GLU A 218 -10.70 -4.87 -32.55
C GLU A 218 -10.36 -5.53 -31.21
N ASN A 219 -9.29 -6.34 -31.17
CA ASN A 219 -8.83 -7.02 -29.95
C ASN A 219 -8.37 -6.02 -28.88
N LEU A 220 -7.57 -5.03 -29.28
CA LEU A 220 -7.12 -3.99 -28.36
C LEU A 220 -8.29 -3.11 -27.92
N LYS A 221 -9.14 -2.70 -28.88
CA LYS A 221 -10.31 -1.85 -28.61
C LYS A 221 -11.26 -2.49 -27.60
N PHE A 222 -11.55 -3.79 -27.75
CA PHE A 222 -12.36 -4.53 -26.78
C PHE A 222 -11.69 -4.56 -25.40
N TRP A 223 -10.39 -4.93 -25.35
CA TRP A 223 -9.67 -5.01 -24.08
C TRP A 223 -9.66 -3.67 -23.35
N GLU A 224 -9.41 -2.57 -24.06
CA GLU A 224 -9.45 -1.22 -23.51
C GLU A 224 -10.84 -0.81 -23.06
N SER A 225 -11.88 -1.13 -23.83
CA SER A 225 -13.27 -0.86 -23.45
C SER A 225 -13.63 -1.55 -22.14
N VAL A 226 -13.16 -2.80 -21.94
CA VAL A 226 -13.32 -3.52 -20.68
C VAL A 226 -12.53 -2.86 -19.54
N GLN A 227 -11.29 -2.40 -19.77
CA GLN A 227 -10.53 -1.69 -18.74
C GLN A 227 -11.19 -0.35 -18.36
N GLN A 228 -11.67 0.41 -19.34
CA GLN A 228 -12.38 1.67 -19.12
C GLN A 228 -13.69 1.45 -18.36
N MET A 229 -14.48 0.45 -18.75
CA MET A 229 -15.69 0.07 -18.03
C MET A 229 -15.39 -0.19 -16.54
N LYS A 230 -14.26 -0.84 -16.23
CA LYS A 230 -13.85 -1.09 -14.84
C LYS A 230 -13.48 0.15 -14.05
N THR A 231 -13.29 1.32 -14.66
CA THR A 231 -13.05 2.58 -13.94
C THR A 231 -14.30 3.44 -13.79
N LEU A 232 -15.40 3.13 -14.50
CA LEU A 232 -16.64 3.90 -14.47
C LEU A 232 -17.35 3.86 -13.10
N PRO A 233 -18.13 4.90 -12.74
CA PRO A 233 -18.98 4.86 -11.55
C PRO A 233 -20.06 3.78 -11.68
N GLN A 234 -20.54 3.26 -10.55
CA GLN A 234 -21.48 2.12 -10.53
C GLN A 234 -22.77 2.37 -11.32
N SER A 235 -23.22 3.63 -11.43
CA SER A 235 -24.38 4.06 -12.21
C SER A 235 -24.25 3.79 -13.72
N GLU A 236 -23.04 3.84 -14.28
CA GLU A 236 -22.79 3.73 -15.73
C GLU A 236 -22.40 2.31 -16.17
N ILE A 237 -22.07 1.44 -15.21
CA ILE A 237 -21.56 0.08 -15.49
C ILE A 237 -22.53 -0.74 -16.32
N LYS A 238 -23.83 -0.68 -15.99
CA LYS A 238 -24.83 -1.49 -16.70
C LYS A 238 -24.88 -1.11 -18.18
N GLU A 239 -24.93 0.17 -18.50
CA GLU A 239 -24.98 0.65 -19.88
C GLU A 239 -23.69 0.32 -20.65
N ALA A 240 -22.53 0.55 -20.04
CA ALA A 240 -21.24 0.21 -20.62
C ALA A 240 -21.11 -1.30 -20.93
N ILE A 241 -21.61 -2.17 -20.05
CA ILE A 241 -21.60 -3.62 -20.27
C ILE A 241 -22.42 -4.00 -21.51
N HIS A 242 -23.63 -3.43 -21.65
CA HIS A 242 -24.48 -3.72 -22.80
C HIS A 242 -23.84 -3.20 -24.09
N LYS A 243 -23.24 -2.01 -24.07
CA LYS A 243 -22.52 -1.46 -25.22
C LYS A 243 -21.37 -2.36 -25.67
N ILE A 244 -20.52 -2.81 -24.74
CA ILE A 244 -19.38 -3.70 -25.03
C ILE A 244 -19.87 -5.04 -25.56
N TRP A 245 -20.93 -5.61 -24.97
CA TRP A 245 -21.53 -6.85 -25.46
C TRP A 245 -21.97 -6.71 -26.93
N GLN A 246 -22.76 -5.69 -27.23
CA GLN A 246 -23.28 -5.45 -28.58
C GLN A 246 -22.18 -5.14 -29.60
N GLU A 247 -21.13 -4.44 -29.21
CA GLU A 247 -20.06 -4.04 -30.12
C GLU A 247 -19.11 -5.19 -30.48
N PHE A 248 -18.82 -6.10 -29.55
CA PHE A 248 -17.72 -7.06 -29.69
C PHE A 248 -18.08 -8.55 -29.54
N LEU A 249 -19.15 -8.91 -28.83
CA LEU A 249 -19.42 -10.30 -28.42
C LEU A 249 -20.80 -10.83 -28.82
N ALA A 250 -21.74 -9.95 -29.18
CA ALA A 250 -23.05 -10.35 -29.69
C ALA A 250 -22.91 -11.14 -31.01
N PRO A 251 -23.86 -12.05 -31.32
CA PRO A 251 -23.82 -12.84 -32.57
C PRO A 251 -23.73 -12.00 -33.85
N ASP A 252 -24.28 -10.79 -33.81
CA ASP A 252 -24.34 -9.79 -34.88
C ASP A 252 -23.44 -8.57 -34.60
N ALA A 253 -22.43 -8.74 -33.74
CA ALA A 253 -21.52 -7.67 -33.36
C ALA A 253 -20.82 -7.06 -34.59
N PRO A 254 -20.76 -5.71 -34.71
CA PRO A 254 -20.11 -5.03 -35.82
C PRO A 254 -18.57 -5.15 -35.79
N CYS A 255 -17.98 -5.43 -34.62
CA CYS A 255 -16.54 -5.57 -34.43
C CYS A 255 -16.22 -6.84 -33.61
N PRO A 256 -16.52 -8.04 -34.12
CA PRO A 256 -16.41 -9.27 -33.33
C PRO A 256 -14.94 -9.57 -32.98
N VAL A 257 -14.67 -9.89 -31.71
CA VAL A 257 -13.32 -10.28 -31.26
C VAL A 257 -13.09 -11.78 -31.30
N ASN A 258 -11.82 -12.18 -31.49
CA ASN A 258 -11.44 -13.59 -31.50
C ASN A 258 -11.35 -14.15 -30.06
N VAL A 259 -12.42 -14.79 -29.61
CA VAL A 259 -12.57 -15.36 -28.26
C VAL A 259 -13.19 -16.75 -28.38
N ASP A 260 -12.76 -17.70 -27.54
CA ASP A 260 -13.35 -19.05 -27.54
C ASP A 260 -14.84 -19.05 -27.12
N SER A 261 -15.58 -20.04 -27.62
CA SER A 261 -17.04 -20.14 -27.39
C SER A 261 -17.39 -20.17 -25.90
N LYS A 262 -16.55 -20.78 -25.07
CA LYS A 262 -16.76 -20.89 -23.63
C LYS A 262 -16.70 -19.52 -22.94
N SER A 263 -15.75 -18.68 -23.32
CA SER A 263 -15.55 -17.35 -22.76
C SER A 263 -16.68 -16.40 -23.18
N VAL A 264 -17.17 -16.54 -24.43
CA VAL A 264 -18.37 -15.82 -24.90
C VAL A 264 -19.61 -16.25 -24.13
N GLU A 265 -19.79 -17.56 -23.89
CA GLU A 265 -20.92 -18.09 -23.13
C GLU A 265 -20.93 -17.59 -21.69
N LEU A 266 -19.78 -17.61 -21.00
CA LEU A 266 -19.64 -17.07 -19.64
C LEU A 266 -19.96 -15.56 -19.60
N ALA A 267 -19.50 -14.81 -20.60
CA ALA A 267 -19.83 -13.39 -20.71
C ALA A 267 -21.35 -13.19 -20.92
N ARG A 268 -21.98 -14.00 -21.78
CA ARG A 268 -23.43 -13.97 -22.03
C ARG A 268 -24.23 -14.24 -20.76
N GLU A 269 -23.86 -15.26 -19.99
CA GLU A 269 -24.50 -15.59 -18.72
C GLU A 269 -24.34 -14.46 -17.71
N ALA A 270 -23.14 -13.87 -17.62
CA ALA A 270 -22.86 -12.77 -16.71
C ALA A 270 -23.63 -11.50 -17.08
N VAL A 271 -23.78 -11.20 -18.37
CA VAL A 271 -24.57 -10.06 -18.88
C VAL A 271 -26.06 -10.22 -18.52
N ASN A 272 -26.58 -11.45 -18.62
CA ASN A 272 -27.99 -11.78 -18.39
C ASN A 272 -28.29 -12.26 -16.96
N ALA A 273 -27.36 -12.10 -16.02
CA ALA A 273 -27.52 -12.59 -14.65
C ALA A 273 -28.72 -11.93 -13.94
N VAL A 274 -29.45 -12.72 -13.14
CA VAL A 274 -30.67 -12.27 -12.41
C VAL A 274 -30.40 -11.08 -11.49
N ASN A 275 -29.21 -11.04 -10.87
CA ASN A 275 -28.80 -9.94 -9.99
C ASN A 275 -28.23 -8.72 -10.77
N GLY A 276 -28.32 -8.74 -12.10
CA GLY A 276 -27.74 -7.76 -13.00
C GLY A 276 -26.26 -8.01 -13.30
N PRO A 277 -25.76 -7.46 -14.42
CA PRO A 277 -24.35 -7.59 -14.78
C PRO A 277 -23.46 -6.81 -13.81
N ASN A 278 -22.26 -7.33 -13.56
CA ASN A 278 -21.28 -6.73 -12.66
C ASN A 278 -19.98 -6.36 -13.38
N ARG A 279 -19.10 -5.63 -12.68
CA ARG A 279 -17.85 -5.08 -13.23
C ARG A 279 -16.87 -6.12 -13.81
N TRP A 280 -17.08 -7.40 -13.53
CA TRP A 280 -16.22 -8.51 -13.92
C TRP A 280 -16.83 -9.42 -14.99
N CYS A 281 -17.95 -9.02 -15.63
CA CYS A 281 -18.65 -9.81 -16.66
C CYS A 281 -17.75 -10.30 -17.81
N PHE A 282 -16.73 -9.51 -18.17
CA PHE A 282 -15.85 -9.79 -19.31
C PHE A 282 -14.44 -10.25 -18.90
N ASP A 283 -14.18 -10.59 -17.63
CA ASP A 283 -12.82 -10.90 -17.17
C ASP A 283 -12.18 -12.07 -17.92
N VAL A 284 -12.95 -13.13 -18.15
CA VAL A 284 -12.48 -14.31 -18.86
C VAL A 284 -12.20 -13.98 -20.33
N ALA A 285 -13.13 -13.30 -21.01
CA ALA A 285 -12.97 -12.90 -22.40
C ALA A 285 -11.80 -11.90 -22.59
N ALA A 286 -11.70 -10.87 -21.73
CA ALA A 286 -10.61 -9.90 -21.78
C ALA A 286 -9.24 -10.54 -21.49
N ALA A 287 -9.17 -11.51 -20.57
CA ALA A 287 -7.95 -12.27 -20.33
C ALA A 287 -7.55 -13.13 -21.54
N HIS A 288 -8.53 -13.74 -22.22
CA HIS A 288 -8.30 -14.47 -23.47
C HIS A 288 -7.72 -13.54 -24.54
N VAL A 289 -8.38 -12.42 -24.85
CA VAL A 289 -7.93 -11.46 -25.87
C VAL A 289 -6.55 -10.88 -25.53
N TYR A 290 -6.30 -10.56 -24.26
CA TYR A 290 -4.99 -10.11 -23.82
C TYR A 290 -3.90 -11.17 -24.07
N HIS A 291 -4.18 -12.44 -23.79
CA HIS A 291 -3.22 -13.51 -24.03
C HIS A 291 -2.97 -13.72 -25.53
N LEU A 292 -4.04 -13.68 -26.35
CA LEU A 292 -3.95 -13.76 -27.80
C LEU A 292 -3.03 -12.66 -28.35
N MET A 293 -3.27 -11.40 -27.99
CA MET A 293 -2.40 -10.28 -28.38
C MET A 293 -0.98 -10.47 -27.86
N LYS A 294 -0.81 -10.93 -26.61
CA LYS A 294 0.51 -11.13 -26.00
C LYS A 294 1.34 -12.19 -26.74
N SER A 295 0.72 -13.31 -27.12
CA SER A 295 1.42 -14.42 -27.79
C SER A 295 1.69 -14.16 -29.26
N ASP A 296 0.82 -13.40 -29.93
CA ASP A 296 0.89 -13.17 -31.38
C ASP A 296 1.24 -11.72 -31.74
N SER A 297 0.26 -10.81 -31.76
CA SER A 297 0.44 -9.45 -32.29
C SER A 297 1.56 -8.66 -31.60
N TYR A 298 1.69 -8.77 -30.28
CA TYR A 298 2.78 -8.14 -29.51
C TYR A 298 4.15 -8.70 -29.91
N SER A 299 4.26 -10.02 -30.06
CA SER A 299 5.50 -10.68 -30.50
C SER A 299 5.90 -10.26 -31.93
N ARG A 300 4.91 -10.07 -32.82
CA ARG A 300 5.14 -9.54 -34.18
C ARG A 300 5.51 -8.06 -34.14
N TYR A 301 4.82 -7.25 -33.32
CA TYR A 301 5.15 -5.83 -33.13
C TYR A 301 6.61 -5.61 -32.70
N LEU A 302 7.11 -6.37 -31.71
CA LEU A 302 8.51 -6.24 -31.27
C LEU A 302 9.55 -6.62 -32.35
N ARG A 303 9.14 -7.37 -33.38
CA ARG A 303 9.99 -7.73 -34.53
C ARG A 303 9.79 -6.80 -35.74
N SER A 304 8.75 -5.97 -35.70
CA SER A 304 8.39 -5.05 -36.78
C SER A 304 9.38 -3.88 -36.88
N ASP A 305 9.45 -3.28 -38.06
CA ASP A 305 10.28 -2.09 -38.26
C ASP A 305 9.71 -0.88 -37.51
N MET A 306 8.39 -0.83 -37.25
CA MET A 306 7.77 0.20 -36.42
C MET A 306 8.41 0.30 -35.03
N TYR A 307 8.63 -0.84 -34.35
CA TYR A 307 9.29 -0.84 -33.05
C TYR A 307 10.81 -0.60 -33.16
N LYS A 308 11.47 -1.22 -34.15
CA LYS A 308 12.93 -1.05 -34.34
C LYS A 308 13.30 0.39 -34.69
N ASP A 309 12.47 1.11 -35.42
CA ASP A 309 12.71 2.50 -35.79
C ASP A 309 12.72 3.40 -34.56
N TYR A 310 11.83 3.18 -33.58
CA TYR A 310 11.88 3.90 -32.30
C TYR A 310 13.13 3.55 -31.49
N LEU A 311 13.52 2.27 -31.44
CA LEU A 311 14.77 1.87 -30.79
C LEU A 311 16.00 2.51 -31.46
N ASN A 312 16.02 2.61 -32.79
CA ASN A 312 17.16 3.10 -33.56
C ASN A 312 17.23 4.63 -33.64
N CYS A 313 16.10 5.32 -33.82
CA CYS A 313 16.04 6.78 -33.78
C CYS A 313 16.49 7.31 -32.43
N SER A 314 16.11 6.63 -31.34
CA SER A 314 16.54 7.01 -30.00
C SER A 314 18.03 6.68 -29.73
N ARG A 315 18.60 5.65 -30.38
CA ARG A 315 20.05 5.33 -30.30
C ARG A 315 20.96 6.26 -31.11
N LYS A 316 20.54 6.69 -32.30
CA LYS A 316 21.35 7.56 -33.18
C LYS A 316 21.62 8.93 -32.54
N LYS A 317 20.71 9.41 -31.67
CA LYS A 317 20.85 10.70 -30.99
C LYS A 317 21.76 10.69 -29.76
N ILE A 318 21.84 9.58 -29.03
CA ILE A 318 22.80 9.42 -27.93
C ILE A 318 24.25 9.55 -28.45
N LYS A 319 24.52 9.09 -29.68
CA LYS A 319 25.83 9.25 -30.33
C LYS A 319 26.07 10.64 -30.90
N SER A 320 25.03 11.46 -31.10
CA SER A 320 25.12 12.79 -31.73
C SER A 320 25.17 13.93 -30.71
N ILE A 321 25.58 13.68 -29.47
CA ILE A 321 26.03 14.72 -28.55
C ILE A 321 27.57 14.78 -28.67
N PRO A 322 28.15 15.52 -29.64
CA PRO A 322 29.57 15.83 -29.57
C PRO A 322 29.79 16.71 -28.33
N ASN A 323 30.88 16.42 -27.60
CA ASN A 323 31.42 17.27 -26.55
C ASN A 323 31.34 18.75 -26.95
N LEU A 324 30.35 19.47 -26.43
CA LEU A 324 30.17 20.89 -26.67
C LEU A 324 31.05 21.76 -25.76
N PHE A 325 31.94 21.12 -24.98
CA PHE A 325 33.06 21.78 -24.33
C PHE A 325 34.36 21.08 -24.70
N GLY A 326 34.84 21.41 -25.90
CA GLY A 326 36.26 21.31 -26.21
C GLY A 326 37.04 22.30 -25.34
N VAL A 327 37.37 21.92 -24.11
CA VAL A 327 38.47 22.56 -23.39
C VAL A 327 39.74 21.82 -23.79
N LYS A 328 40.48 22.41 -24.73
CA LYS A 328 41.91 22.14 -24.84
C LYS A 328 42.57 22.49 -23.51
N ARG A 329 43.24 21.54 -22.88
CA ARG A 329 44.49 21.77 -22.17
C ARG A 329 45.50 20.73 -22.62
#